data_AF-L9UD43-F1
#
_entry.id   AF-L9UD43-F1
#
_cell.length_a   1.000
_cell.length_b   1.000
_cell.length_c   1.000
_cell.angle_alpha   90.00
_cell.angle_beta   90.00
_cell.angle_gamma   90.00
#
_symmetry.space_group_name_H-M   'P 1'
#
loop_
_entity.id
_entity.type
_entity.pdbx_description
1 polymer ?
#
loop_
_entity_poly.entity_id
_entity_poly.type
_entity_poly.pdbx_seq_one_letter_code
_entity_poly.pdbx_strand_id
1 'polypeptide(L)'
;MNLRERFIASIIAILSPLISGCETAEIARFYHQPSDTFYENMNFDIPALDKFKDNRILFTISVKQATYENYYVWLGLYATSSRSTPIKIIHATLIGNEWKKDYFINTEIDLTERSGDEELLTGEALIEVNGDFFNLFKNSPNITLEVAYSIDGEEKTMQFFIERRIEKYTVYPT
;
A
#
# COMPACT_ATOMS: atom_id res chain seq x y z
N MET A 1 63.77 -44.58 -23.02
CA MET A 1 62.59 -45.40 -23.38
C MET A 1 62.04 -45.97 -22.10
N ASN A 2 60.80 -45.75 -21.64
CA ASN A 2 59.53 -45.35 -22.27
C ASN A 2 58.83 -44.35 -21.30
N LEU A 3 58.08 -43.29 -21.66
CA LEU A 3 57.10 -43.05 -22.73
C LEU A 3 55.91 -44.03 -22.72
N ARG A 4 55.37 -44.26 -21.51
CA ARG A 4 54.09 -44.90 -21.12
C ARG A 4 54.15 -44.89 -19.59
N GLU A 5 53.45 -44.07 -18.79
CA GLU A 5 52.07 -43.62 -18.85
C GLU A 5 51.97 -42.30 -18.05
N ARG A 6 52.12 -41.17 -18.75
CA ARG A 6 51.69 -39.85 -18.28
C ARG A 6 50.23 -39.64 -18.70
N PHE A 7 49.29 -40.39 -18.15
CA PHE A 7 47.84 -40.19 -18.30
C PHE A 7 47.25 -41.06 -17.19
N ILE A 8 46.80 -40.52 -16.05
CA ILE A 8 45.42 -40.09 -15.83
C ILE A 8 45.46 -38.97 -14.78
N ALA A 9 45.65 -37.74 -15.25
CA ALA A 9 45.23 -36.54 -14.56
C ALA A 9 44.00 -36.05 -15.31
N SER A 10 42.82 -36.56 -14.96
CA SER A 10 41.48 -36.04 -15.33
C SER A 10 40.44 -37.09 -14.97
N ILE A 11 39.26 -36.64 -14.54
CA ILE A 11 38.07 -37.43 -14.12
C ILE A 11 38.22 -37.87 -12.65
N ILE A 12 37.69 -37.20 -11.61
CA ILE A 12 36.36 -36.61 -11.42
C ILE A 12 36.51 -35.42 -10.45
N ALA A 13 36.65 -34.22 -11.00
CA ALA A 13 36.44 -32.96 -10.28
C ALA A 13 35.27 -32.22 -10.94
N ILE A 14 34.12 -32.89 -11.04
CA ILE A 14 32.88 -32.30 -11.58
C ILE A 14 31.71 -32.90 -10.82
N LEU A 15 31.44 -32.42 -9.61
CA LEU A 15 30.17 -32.67 -8.92
C LEU A 15 29.82 -31.55 -7.94
N SER A 16 30.15 -30.31 -8.31
CA SER A 16 29.60 -29.13 -7.66
C SER A 16 29.66 -27.93 -8.60
N PRO A 17 28.61 -27.74 -9.42
CA PRO A 17 28.10 -26.40 -9.63
C PRO A 17 26.57 -26.41 -9.57
N LEU A 18 25.99 -26.69 -8.41
CA LEU A 18 24.57 -26.42 -8.16
C LEU A 18 24.38 -25.90 -6.73
N ILE A 19 25.24 -24.96 -6.31
CA ILE A 19 24.75 -23.92 -5.41
C ILE A 19 24.16 -22.87 -6.34
N SER A 20 23.01 -23.22 -6.95
CA SER A 20 22.16 -22.24 -7.59
C SER A 20 21.87 -21.21 -6.51
N GLY A 21 22.40 -20.00 -6.70
CA GLY A 21 22.20 -18.89 -5.78
C GLY A 21 20.72 -18.78 -5.51
N CYS A 22 20.34 -18.98 -4.25
CA CYS A 22 19.00 -18.69 -3.77
C CYS A 22 18.83 -17.17 -3.87
N GLU A 23 18.41 -16.67 -5.02
CA GLU A 23 18.10 -15.27 -5.19
C GLU A 23 16.87 -14.95 -4.34
N THR A 24 17.05 -14.08 -3.36
CA THR A 24 15.96 -13.61 -2.52
C THR A 24 15.39 -12.36 -3.18
N ALA A 25 14.15 -12.44 -3.65
CA ALA A 25 13.43 -11.28 -4.14
C ALA A 25 12.81 -10.56 -2.93
N GLU A 26 13.20 -9.29 -2.73
CA GLU A 26 12.56 -8.43 -1.74
C GLU A 26 11.39 -7.68 -2.38
N ILE A 27 10.17 -8.02 -1.97
CA ILE A 27 8.96 -7.32 -2.40
C ILE A 27 8.57 -6.39 -1.26
N ALA A 28 8.75 -5.08 -1.45
CA ALA A 28 8.22 -4.08 -0.54
C ALA A 28 6.74 -3.89 -0.83
N ARG A 29 5.89 -4.13 0.17
CA ARG A 29 4.46 -3.86 0.12
C ARG A 29 4.13 -2.78 1.14
N PHE A 30 3.25 -1.86 0.77
CA PHE A 30 2.79 -0.80 1.64
C PHE A 30 1.40 -1.15 2.11
N TYR A 31 1.20 -1.15 3.41
CA TYR A 31 -0.08 -1.44 4.02
C TYR A 31 -0.52 -0.25 4.85
N HIS A 32 -1.78 0.09 4.70
CA HIS A 32 -2.54 0.66 5.80
C HIS A 32 -3.18 -0.52 6.53
N GLN A 33 -3.43 -0.42 7.83
CA GLN A 33 -3.68 -1.58 8.68
C GLN A 33 -4.95 -2.43 8.46
N PRO A 34 -5.91 -2.16 7.54
CA PRO A 34 -6.96 -3.14 7.27
C PRO A 34 -6.57 -4.09 6.11
N SER A 35 -6.38 -5.38 6.43
CA SER A 35 -6.27 -6.46 5.43
C SER A 35 -7.61 -6.70 4.71
N ASP A 36 -7.64 -7.47 3.62
CA ASP A 36 -8.91 -7.84 2.96
C ASP A 36 -9.92 -8.47 3.96
N THR A 37 -9.41 -9.29 4.90
CA THR A 37 -10.20 -9.87 6.01
C THR A 37 -10.73 -8.84 7.03
N PHE A 38 -10.08 -7.68 7.16
CA PHE A 38 -10.58 -6.59 8.01
C PHE A 38 -11.86 -6.01 7.40
N TYR A 39 -11.89 -5.83 6.07
CA TYR A 39 -13.07 -5.29 5.40
C TYR A 39 -14.25 -6.28 5.44
N GLU A 40 -13.98 -7.57 5.29
CA GLU A 40 -15.00 -8.64 5.37
C GLU A 40 -15.62 -8.81 6.77
N ASN A 41 -14.90 -8.45 7.84
CA ASN A 41 -15.34 -8.62 9.23
C ASN A 41 -15.35 -7.28 9.98
N MET A 42 -15.49 -6.18 9.25
CA MET A 42 -15.36 -4.83 9.80
C MET A 42 -16.49 -4.56 10.78
N ASN A 43 -16.19 -4.63 12.08
CA ASN A 43 -17.10 -4.11 13.08
C ASN A 43 -16.89 -2.61 13.20
N PHE A 44 -17.78 -1.83 12.59
CA PHE A 44 -17.74 -0.37 12.61
C PHE A 44 -17.64 0.17 14.05
N ASP A 45 -18.21 -0.48 15.05
CA ASP A 45 -18.27 0.02 16.43
C ASP A 45 -16.99 -0.25 17.25
N ILE A 46 -15.92 -0.75 16.64
CA ILE A 46 -14.64 -0.94 17.34
C ILE A 46 -14.02 0.41 17.75
N PRO A 47 -13.68 0.63 19.04
CA PRO A 47 -13.11 1.91 19.51
C PRO A 47 -11.77 2.30 18.89
N ALA A 48 -10.95 1.33 18.48
CA ALA A 48 -9.67 1.60 17.81
C ALA A 48 -9.83 2.35 16.47
N LEU A 49 -11.03 2.32 15.88
CA LEU A 49 -11.37 3.02 14.64
C LEU A 49 -11.88 4.44 14.88
N ASP A 50 -12.19 4.84 16.11
CA ASP A 50 -12.85 6.13 16.39
C ASP A 50 -12.02 7.34 15.91
N LYS A 51 -10.70 7.24 15.97
CA LYS A 51 -9.79 8.28 15.45
C LYS A 51 -9.82 8.42 13.91
N PHE A 52 -10.40 7.45 13.22
CA PHE A 52 -10.58 7.43 11.77
C PHE A 52 -12.05 7.66 11.37
N LYS A 53 -12.91 7.96 12.33
CA LYS A 53 -14.31 8.27 12.09
C LYS A 53 -14.55 9.76 12.24
N ASP A 54 -15.34 10.32 11.33
CA ASP A 54 -15.97 11.63 11.53
C ASP A 54 -17.39 11.61 11.00
N ASN A 55 -18.32 12.24 11.72
CA ASN A 55 -19.75 12.26 11.39
C ASN A 55 -20.34 10.86 11.04
N ARG A 56 -19.91 9.81 11.77
CA ARG A 56 -20.26 8.39 11.54
C ARG A 56 -19.82 7.84 10.17
N ILE A 57 -18.79 8.43 9.57
CA ILE A 57 -18.13 7.96 8.36
C ILE A 57 -16.73 7.50 8.76
N LEU A 58 -16.38 6.26 8.45
CA LEU A 58 -15.04 5.72 8.60
C LEU A 58 -14.24 6.04 7.35
N PHE A 59 -13.07 6.65 7.55
CA PHE A 59 -12.10 6.87 6.50
C PHE A 59 -11.05 5.75 6.56
N THR A 60 -10.75 5.17 5.41
CA THR A 60 -9.73 4.12 5.27
C THR A 60 -8.76 4.50 4.17
N ILE A 61 -7.52 4.06 4.28
CA ILE A 61 -6.54 4.20 3.21
C ILE A 61 -6.19 2.81 2.69
N SER A 62 -5.93 2.74 1.39
CA SER A 62 -5.34 1.58 0.74
C SER A 62 -4.21 2.02 -0.16
N VAL A 63 -3.06 1.37 -0.07
CA VAL A 63 -1.93 1.58 -0.99
C VAL A 63 -1.81 0.35 -1.87
N LYS A 64 -2.03 0.50 -3.18
CA LYS A 64 -2.01 -0.61 -4.13
C LYS A 64 -0.95 -0.39 -5.18
N GLN A 65 -0.15 -1.42 -5.42
CA GLN A 65 0.80 -1.42 -6.53
C GLN A 65 0.01 -1.53 -7.84
N ALA A 66 0.20 -0.58 -8.74
CA ALA A 66 -0.44 -0.58 -10.06
C ALA A 66 0.45 -1.25 -11.11
N THR A 67 1.76 -0.98 -11.05
CA THR A 67 2.79 -1.56 -11.91
C THR A 67 4.06 -1.75 -11.09
N TYR A 68 5.13 -2.29 -11.70
CA TYR A 68 6.41 -2.42 -11.02
C TYR A 68 6.97 -1.09 -10.45
N GLU A 69 6.63 0.04 -11.08
CA GLU A 69 7.17 1.38 -10.74
C GLU A 69 6.10 2.37 -10.26
N ASN A 70 4.85 1.92 -10.11
CA ASN A 70 3.74 2.80 -9.75
C ASN A 70 2.91 2.25 -8.58
N TYR A 71 2.56 3.12 -7.65
CA TYR A 71 1.56 2.89 -6.61
C TYR A 71 0.44 3.90 -6.69
N TYR A 72 -0.76 3.49 -6.29
CA TYR A 72 -1.85 4.41 -5.98
C TYR A 72 -2.17 4.38 -4.48
N VAL A 73 -2.39 5.56 -3.92
CA VAL A 73 -2.96 5.74 -2.58
C VAL A 73 -4.42 6.11 -2.74
N TRP A 74 -5.30 5.24 -2.26
CA TRP A 74 -6.75 5.35 -2.35
C TRP A 74 -7.35 5.70 -0.99
N LEU A 75 -8.32 6.60 -0.98
CA LEU A 75 -9.21 6.83 0.14
C LEU A 75 -10.47 6.00 -0.03
N GLY A 76 -10.78 5.18 0.96
CA GLY A 76 -12.08 4.55 1.13
C GLY A 76 -12.90 5.32 2.18
N LEU A 77 -14.20 5.41 1.94
CA LEU A 77 -15.18 5.99 2.83
C LEU A 77 -16.27 4.96 3.06
N TYR A 78 -16.60 4.75 4.32
CA TYR A 78 -17.57 3.77 4.75
C TYR A 78 -18.55 4.37 5.75
N ALA A 79 -19.85 4.11 5.57
CA ALA A 79 -20.88 4.56 6.50
C ALA A 79 -21.94 3.47 6.72
N THR A 80 -22.35 3.27 7.97
CA THR A 80 -23.36 2.27 8.37
C THR A 80 -24.80 2.70 8.02
N SER A 81 -25.00 3.91 7.52
CA SER A 81 -26.31 4.42 7.14
C SER A 81 -26.18 5.37 5.96
N SER A 82 -27.06 5.23 4.98
CA SER A 82 -27.16 6.15 3.85
C SER A 82 -27.43 7.56 4.36
N ARG A 83 -26.43 8.43 4.20
CA ARG A 83 -26.55 9.87 4.43
C ARG A 83 -26.12 10.56 3.16
N SER A 84 -26.98 11.45 2.66
CA SER A 84 -26.63 12.39 1.58
C SER A 84 -25.73 13.51 2.13
N THR A 85 -24.68 13.16 2.87
CA THR A 85 -23.70 14.12 3.36
C THR A 85 -22.56 14.14 2.34
N PRO A 86 -22.45 15.20 1.52
CA PRO A 86 -21.32 15.35 0.61
C PRO A 86 -20.04 15.51 1.43
N ILE A 87 -19.00 14.78 1.04
CA ILE A 87 -17.68 14.87 1.66
C ILE A 87 -16.75 15.47 0.62
N LYS A 88 -16.25 16.67 0.88
CA LYS A 88 -15.30 17.32 -0.01
C LYS A 88 -13.87 16.96 0.38
N ILE A 89 -13.13 16.31 -0.49
CA ILE A 89 -11.69 16.06 -0.34
C ILE A 89 -10.93 17.23 -0.96
N ILE A 90 -10.18 17.97 -0.13
CA ILE A 90 -9.59 19.25 -0.51
C ILE A 90 -8.16 19.03 -1.02
N HIS A 91 -7.30 18.49 -0.15
CA HIS A 91 -5.92 18.18 -0.47
C HIS A 91 -5.45 16.94 0.28
N ALA A 92 -4.42 16.30 -0.27
CA ALA A 92 -3.71 15.21 0.39
C ALA A 92 -2.22 15.51 0.42
N THR A 93 -1.57 15.19 1.52
CA THR A 93 -0.15 15.43 1.71
C THR A 93 0.52 14.13 2.15
N LEU A 94 1.50 13.66 1.39
CA LEU A 94 2.40 12.60 1.82
C LEU A 94 3.64 13.20 2.45
N ILE A 95 4.01 12.69 3.62
CA ILE A 95 5.15 13.12 4.40
C ILE A 95 6.02 11.90 4.66
N GLY A 96 7.23 11.90 4.10
CA GLY A 96 8.30 10.98 4.47
C GLY A 96 9.32 11.68 5.38
N ASN A 97 10.42 10.99 5.69
CA ASN A 97 11.42 11.50 6.64
C ASN A 97 11.98 12.89 6.28
N GLU A 98 12.26 13.15 5.01
CA GLU A 98 12.92 14.38 4.54
C GLU A 98 12.22 15.00 3.32
N TRP A 99 11.02 14.53 3.00
CA TRP A 99 10.27 15.01 1.85
C TRP A 99 8.80 15.15 2.20
N LYS A 100 8.17 16.12 1.55
CA LYS A 100 6.73 16.36 1.60
C LYS A 100 6.23 16.55 0.18
N LYS A 101 5.10 15.92 -0.15
CA LYS A 101 4.43 16.06 -1.44
C LYS A 101 2.97 16.38 -1.21
N ASP A 102 2.56 17.54 -1.71
CA ASP A 102 1.19 18.04 -1.62
C ASP A 102 0.46 17.78 -2.95
N TYR A 103 -0.79 17.34 -2.84
CA TYR A 103 -1.68 17.03 -3.94
C TYR A 103 -2.98 17.78 -3.75
N PHE A 104 -3.34 18.61 -4.73
CA PHE A 104 -4.64 19.27 -4.77
C PHE A 104 -5.64 18.37 -5.46
N ILE A 105 -6.75 18.07 -4.77
CA ILE A 105 -7.74 17.09 -5.23
C ILE A 105 -9.03 17.82 -5.58
N ASN A 106 -9.63 18.50 -4.58
CA ASN A 106 -10.87 19.26 -4.72
C ASN A 106 -12.01 18.47 -5.40
N THR A 107 -12.27 17.27 -4.88
CA THR A 107 -13.33 16.36 -5.33
C THR A 107 -14.41 16.26 -4.26
N GLU A 108 -15.67 16.20 -4.66
CA GLU A 108 -16.80 15.93 -3.78
C GLU A 108 -17.24 14.47 -3.94
N ILE A 109 -17.42 13.77 -2.83
CA ILE A 109 -17.83 12.37 -2.80
C ILE A 109 -19.17 12.29 -2.07
N ASP A 110 -20.19 11.88 -2.81
CA ASP A 110 -21.52 11.64 -2.28
C ASP A 110 -21.68 10.19 -1.84
N LEU A 111 -21.99 9.98 -0.56
CA LEU A 111 -22.35 8.67 -0.02
C LEU A 111 -23.82 8.35 -0.34
N THR A 112 -24.19 8.33 -1.62
CA THR A 112 -25.55 7.94 -2.03
C THR A 112 -25.74 6.43 -1.98
N GLU A 113 -26.91 6.02 -1.49
CA GLU A 113 -27.37 4.65 -1.25
C GLU A 113 -27.13 3.74 -2.49
N ARG A 114 -26.00 3.00 -2.52
CA ARG A 114 -25.91 1.81 -3.37
C ARG A 114 -26.67 0.71 -2.67
N SER A 115 -27.87 0.48 -3.16
CA SER A 115 -28.75 -0.62 -2.78
C SER A 115 -28.03 -1.98 -2.88
N GLY A 116 -27.81 -2.61 -1.72
CA GLY A 116 -27.45 -4.03 -1.62
C GLY A 116 -26.58 -4.32 -0.41
N ASP A 117 -27.22 -4.70 0.71
CA ASP A 117 -26.80 -5.49 1.89
C ASP A 117 -25.37 -5.40 2.49
N GLU A 118 -24.47 -4.59 1.93
CA GLU A 118 -23.15 -4.30 2.45
C GLU A 118 -22.98 -2.78 2.46
N GLU A 119 -22.76 -2.27 3.66
CA GLU A 119 -22.59 -0.86 3.99
C GLU A 119 -21.60 -0.17 3.02
N LEU A 120 -22.03 0.96 2.46
CA LEU A 120 -21.42 1.65 1.34
C LEU A 120 -19.91 1.87 1.48
N LEU A 121 -19.10 1.17 0.68
CA LEU A 121 -17.70 1.49 0.42
C LEU A 121 -17.62 2.28 -0.89
N THR A 122 -17.35 3.58 -0.82
CA THR A 122 -16.97 4.41 -1.98
C THR A 122 -15.57 4.98 -1.77
N GLY A 123 -14.88 5.37 -2.84
CA GLY A 123 -13.50 5.84 -2.69
C GLY A 123 -12.96 6.58 -3.88
N GLU A 124 -11.85 7.28 -3.66
CA GLU A 124 -11.17 8.12 -4.64
C GLU A 124 -9.67 7.82 -4.64
N ALA A 125 -9.06 7.78 -5.82
CA ALA A 125 -7.62 7.73 -5.94
C ALA A 125 -7.05 9.12 -5.58
N LEU A 126 -6.39 9.23 -4.43
CA LEU A 126 -5.86 10.51 -3.98
C LEU A 126 -4.55 10.85 -4.69
N ILE A 127 -3.67 9.85 -4.83
CA ILE A 127 -2.28 10.08 -5.20
C ILE A 127 -1.79 8.94 -6.10
N GLU A 128 -1.19 9.32 -7.22
CA GLU A 128 -0.29 8.45 -7.99
C GLU A 128 1.15 8.70 -7.56
N VAL A 129 1.83 7.61 -7.19
CA VAL A 129 3.24 7.58 -6.85
C VAL A 129 3.98 6.91 -8.00
N ASN A 130 4.78 7.69 -8.74
CA ASN A 130 5.52 7.22 -9.92
C ASN A 130 6.86 7.97 -10.08
N GLY A 131 7.67 7.54 -11.07
CA GLY A 131 8.89 8.22 -11.47
C GLY A 131 9.91 8.42 -10.33
N ASP A 132 10.54 9.59 -10.26
CA ASP A 132 11.51 9.90 -9.20
C ASP A 132 10.91 9.83 -7.80
N PHE A 133 9.61 10.14 -7.67
CA PHE A 133 8.92 10.08 -6.39
C PHE A 133 8.73 8.65 -5.89
N PHE A 134 8.57 7.68 -6.79
CA PHE A 134 8.48 6.26 -6.43
C PHE A 134 9.67 5.79 -5.61
N ASN A 135 10.88 6.20 -5.96
CA ASN A 135 12.08 5.80 -5.22
C ASN A 135 12.13 6.41 -3.82
N LEU A 136 11.67 7.65 -3.65
CA LEU A 136 11.55 8.30 -2.34
C LEU A 136 10.49 7.59 -1.48
N PHE A 137 9.32 7.32 -2.06
CA PHE A 137 8.23 6.61 -1.40
C PHE A 137 8.64 5.19 -0.99
N LYS A 138 9.18 4.40 -1.93
CA LYS A 138 9.60 3.00 -1.72
C LYS A 138 10.63 2.86 -0.60
N ASN A 139 11.54 3.81 -0.48
CA ASN A 139 12.65 3.74 0.47
C ASN A 139 12.34 4.41 1.82
N SER A 140 11.19 5.06 1.98
CA SER A 140 10.80 5.67 3.24
C SER A 140 10.23 4.62 4.20
N PRO A 141 10.80 4.46 5.42
CA PRO A 141 10.33 3.48 6.39
C PRO A 141 9.01 3.90 7.04
N ASN A 142 8.81 5.21 7.22
CA ASN A 142 7.63 5.80 7.81
C ASN A 142 7.07 6.82 6.82
N ILE A 143 5.80 6.66 6.47
CA ILE A 143 5.09 7.60 5.61
C ILE A 143 3.80 7.97 6.30
N THR A 144 3.56 9.27 6.46
CA THR A 144 2.29 9.79 6.93
C THR A 144 1.52 10.35 5.75
N LEU A 145 0.25 10.01 5.64
CA LEU A 145 -0.69 10.66 4.75
C LEU A 145 -1.60 11.56 5.58
N GLU A 146 -1.64 12.84 5.23
CA GLU A 146 -2.65 13.77 5.74
C GLU A 146 -3.69 14.00 4.64
N VAL A 147 -4.97 13.81 4.96
CA VAL A 147 -6.09 14.10 4.06
C VAL A 147 -6.90 15.20 4.69
N ALA A 148 -6.97 16.36 4.03
CA ALA A 148 -7.87 17.41 4.43
C ALA A 148 -9.19 17.30 3.67
N TYR A 149 -10.27 17.44 4.42
CA TYR A 149 -11.62 17.25 3.93
C TYR A 149 -12.56 18.25 4.58
N SER A 150 -13.74 18.41 3.98
CA SER A 150 -14.84 19.17 4.57
C SER A 150 -16.12 18.34 4.59
N ILE A 151 -16.79 18.39 5.73
CA ILE A 151 -18.13 17.83 5.96
C ILE A 151 -18.98 18.96 6.56
N ASP A 152 -20.15 19.20 5.99
CA ASP A 152 -21.08 20.25 6.45
C ASP A 152 -20.44 21.65 6.57
N GLY A 153 -19.42 21.94 5.74
CA GLY A 153 -18.69 23.22 5.72
C GLY A 153 -17.60 23.37 6.76
N GLU A 154 -17.38 22.38 7.63
CA GLU A 154 -16.24 22.35 8.56
C GLU A 154 -15.05 21.66 7.89
N GLU A 155 -13.88 22.30 7.86
CA GLU A 155 -12.65 21.72 7.32
C GLU A 155 -11.84 21.03 8.42
N LYS A 156 -11.39 19.81 8.16
CA LYS A 156 -10.62 18.99 9.08
C LYS A 156 -9.52 18.24 8.34
N THR A 157 -8.57 17.72 9.11
CA THR A 157 -7.48 16.87 8.60
C THR A 157 -7.48 15.53 9.32
N MET A 158 -7.40 14.45 8.54
CA MET A 158 -7.19 13.11 9.07
C MET A 158 -5.80 12.61 8.70
N GLN A 159 -5.13 12.00 9.67
CA GLN A 159 -3.77 11.47 9.49
C GLN A 159 -3.80 9.94 9.50
N PHE A 160 -3.09 9.36 8.55
CA PHE A 160 -2.89 7.93 8.41
C PHE A 160 -1.41 7.61 8.38
N PHE A 161 -1.01 6.57 9.12
CA PHE A 161 0.34 6.04 9.07
C PHE A 161 0.38 4.88 8.07
N ILE A 162 1.23 5.00 7.06
CA ILE A 162 1.45 3.98 6.04
C ILE A 162 2.72 3.23 6.41
N GLU A 163 2.56 1.95 6.75
CA GLU A 163 3.67 1.09 7.13
C GLU A 163 4.21 0.34 5.91
N ARG A 164 5.53 0.40 5.73
CA ARG A 164 6.22 -0.46 4.77
C ARG A 164 6.44 -1.83 5.39
N ARG A 165 5.94 -2.88 4.75
CA ARG A 165 6.30 -4.28 5.07
C ARG A 165 7.13 -4.87 3.94
N ILE A 166 8.28 -5.43 4.29
CA ILE A 166 9.16 -6.11 3.34
C ILE A 166 8.89 -7.60 3.48
N GLU A 167 8.29 -8.19 2.46
CA GLU A 167 8.12 -9.64 2.36
C GLU A 167 9.27 -10.20 1.54
N LYS A 168 10.02 -11.15 2.13
CA LYS A 168 11.11 -11.83 1.44
C LYS A 168 10.60 -13.17 0.93
N TYR A 169 10.67 -13.38 -0.37
CA TYR A 169 10.35 -14.66 -0.97
C TYR A 169 11.64 -15.34 -1.44
N THR A 170 11.80 -16.60 -1.06
CA THR A 170 12.82 -17.47 -1.62
C THR A 170 12.39 -17.86 -3.03
N VAL A 171 13.10 -17.36 -4.04
CA VAL A 171 12.85 -17.73 -5.42
C VAL A 171 13.84 -18.82 -5.80
N TYR A 172 13.32 -19.99 -6.17
CA TYR A 172 14.16 -21.06 -6.71
C TYR A 172 14.30 -20.85 -8.23
N PRO A 173 15.53 -20.81 -8.77
CA PRO A 173 15.72 -20.67 -10.21
C PRO A 173 15.11 -21.88 -10.94
N THR A 174 14.27 -21.60 -11.95
CA THR A 174 13.69 -22.58 -12.89
C THR A 174 14.66 -22.97 -13.97
#